data_AF-A0A524M744-F1
#
_entry.id   AF-A0A524M744-F1
#
_cell.length_a   1.000
_cell.length_b   1.000
_cell.length_c   1.000
_cell.angle_alpha   90.00
_cell.angle_beta   90.00
_cell.angle_gamma   90.00
#
_symmetry.space_group_name_H-M   'P 1'
#
loop_
_entity.id
_entity.type
_entity.pdbx_description
1 polymer ?
#
loop_
_entity_poly.entity_id
_entity_poly.type
_entity_poly.pdbx_seq_one_letter_code
_entity_poly.pdbx_strand_id
1 'polypeptide(L)'
;MMYMRHQLVGLALGSLVVVLLGALCTGQVSLEFDLPHLLINEIEINPAGFDTDREWVELLNPTVEAIDLMGWQISYSYREEGYLVLSETSLLIQPGKRYVFVYPGLRLRNSEAHVFRLLDPDGNVVEETAPFMDEADDDSTWQRFPDGGDPLFPDLWFFQESSRNKTNG
;
A
#
# COMPACT_ATOMS: atom_id res chain seq x y z
N MET A 1 38.57 -22.75 -73.17
CA MET A 1 38.75 -21.28 -73.16
C MET A 1 37.68 -20.68 -74.05
N MET A 2 36.56 -20.20 -73.50
CA MET A 2 35.82 -19.06 -74.05
C MET A 2 34.69 -18.63 -73.11
N TYR A 3 34.76 -17.35 -72.76
CA TYR A 3 33.72 -16.56 -72.14
C TYR A 3 32.49 -16.46 -73.04
N MET A 4 31.29 -16.37 -72.43
CA MET A 4 30.38 -15.26 -72.76
C MET A 4 29.33 -15.04 -71.67
N ARG A 5 29.24 -13.77 -71.25
CA ARG A 5 28.10 -13.15 -70.56
C ARG A 5 26.87 -13.19 -71.48
N HIS A 6 25.66 -13.20 -70.92
CA HIS A 6 24.80 -12.02 -70.83
C HIS A 6 23.46 -12.36 -70.13
N GLN A 7 22.98 -11.34 -69.41
CA GLN A 7 21.86 -11.28 -68.48
C GLN A 7 20.50 -11.56 -69.15
N LEU A 8 19.47 -11.83 -68.33
CA LEU A 8 18.21 -11.07 -68.29
C LEU A 8 17.25 -11.64 -67.20
N VAL A 9 16.74 -10.72 -66.36
CA VAL A 9 15.37 -10.63 -65.80
C VAL A 9 14.89 -11.82 -64.96
N GLY A 10 14.71 -11.73 -63.64
CA GLY A 10 13.97 -10.70 -62.92
C GLY A 10 12.58 -11.22 -62.58
N LEU A 11 12.35 -11.61 -61.34
CA LEU A 11 11.06 -11.50 -60.63
C LEU A 11 11.33 -11.82 -59.15
N ALA A 12 11.31 -10.76 -58.34
CA ALA A 12 11.37 -10.85 -56.90
C ALA A 12 10.13 -11.61 -56.39
N LEU A 13 10.34 -12.78 -55.78
CA LEU A 13 9.37 -13.37 -54.88
C LEU A 13 9.45 -12.60 -53.57
N GLY A 14 8.67 -11.53 -53.45
CA GLY A 14 8.69 -10.69 -52.27
C GLY A 14 7.41 -9.91 -52.17
N SER A 15 6.38 -10.52 -51.59
CA SER A 15 5.49 -9.94 -50.57
C SER A 15 4.16 -10.68 -50.58
N LEU A 16 4.05 -11.72 -49.75
CA LEU A 16 2.74 -12.09 -49.24
C LEU A 16 2.38 -11.01 -48.21
N VAL A 17 1.70 -9.96 -48.67
CA VAL A 17 1.02 -9.04 -47.76
C VAL A 17 -0.18 -9.82 -47.23
N VAL A 18 -0.02 -10.47 -46.08
CA VAL A 18 -1.15 -10.92 -45.30
C VAL A 18 -1.78 -9.67 -44.72
N VAL A 19 -2.80 -9.14 -45.40
CA VAL A 19 -3.71 -8.14 -44.80
C VAL A 19 -4.55 -8.88 -43.77
N LEU A 20 -3.98 -9.09 -42.59
CA LEU A 20 -4.74 -9.42 -41.39
C LEU A 20 -5.37 -8.12 -40.90
N LEU A 21 -6.61 -7.87 -41.33
CA LEU A 21 -7.52 -6.94 -40.69
C LEU A 21 -7.89 -7.50 -39.32
N GLY A 22 -6.96 -7.43 -38.38
CA GLY A 22 -7.23 -7.50 -36.96
C GLY A 22 -7.08 -6.08 -36.44
N ALA A 23 -8.16 -5.49 -35.95
CA ALA A 23 -8.08 -4.24 -35.23
C ALA A 23 -7.00 -4.40 -34.14
N LEU A 24 -5.90 -3.65 -34.29
CA LEU A 24 -4.97 -3.39 -33.22
C LEU A 24 -5.74 -2.56 -32.19
N CYS A 25 -6.57 -3.23 -31.38
CA CYS A 25 -6.83 -2.76 -30.04
C CYS A 25 -5.50 -2.93 -29.31
N THR A 26 -4.55 -2.02 -29.53
CA THR A 26 -3.46 -1.79 -28.59
C THR A 26 -4.09 -1.13 -27.37
N GLY A 27 -4.84 -1.93 -26.61
CA GLY A 27 -5.10 -1.62 -25.22
C GLY A 27 -3.74 -1.66 -24.55
N GLN A 28 -3.13 -0.50 -24.39
CA GLN A 28 -1.98 -0.37 -23.53
C GLN A 28 -2.52 -0.65 -22.12
N VAL A 29 -2.30 -1.86 -21.62
CA VAL A 29 -2.52 -2.16 -20.21
C VAL A 29 -1.45 -1.36 -19.48
N SER A 30 -1.79 -0.17 -19.00
CA SER A 30 -1.00 0.55 -18.02
C SER A 30 -1.10 -0.26 -16.73
N LEU A 31 -0.06 -1.03 -16.43
CA LEU A 31 0.17 -1.50 -15.07
C LEU A 31 0.54 -0.26 -14.26
N GLU A 32 -0.47 0.36 -13.64
CA GLU A 32 -0.23 1.25 -12.51
C GLU A 32 0.33 0.38 -11.40
N PHE A 33 1.66 0.32 -11.31
CA PHE A 33 2.29 -0.08 -10.07
C PHE A 33 2.03 1.06 -9.11
N ASP A 34 1.19 0.83 -8.12
CA ASP A 34 1.09 1.72 -6.98
C ASP A 34 2.50 1.81 -6.39
N LEU A 35 3.12 2.99 -6.51
CA LEU A 35 4.47 3.16 -6.03
C LEU A 35 4.44 2.93 -4.52
N PRO A 36 5.43 2.20 -3.97
CA PRO A 36 5.45 1.94 -2.54
C PRO A 36 5.43 3.30 -1.82
N HIS A 37 4.41 3.50 -1.00
CA HIS A 37 4.20 4.68 -0.16
C HIS A 37 4.20 4.24 1.30
N LEU A 38 4.04 5.18 2.23
CA LEU A 38 3.92 4.85 3.64
C LEU A 38 2.66 4.02 3.88
N LEU A 39 2.79 2.84 4.48
CA LEU A 39 1.68 1.92 4.65
C LEU A 39 1.17 1.91 6.08
N ILE A 40 -0.13 1.71 6.26
CA ILE A 40 -0.70 1.21 7.51
C ILE A 40 -0.37 -0.29 7.58
N ASN A 41 0.34 -0.73 8.62
CA ASN A 41 0.85 -2.10 8.75
C ASN A 41 0.10 -2.95 9.78
N GLU A 42 -0.17 -2.37 10.95
CA GLU A 42 -0.85 -3.05 12.06
C GLU A 42 -1.67 -2.04 12.87
N ILE A 43 -2.83 -2.45 13.39
CA ILE A 43 -3.73 -1.60 14.17
C ILE A 43 -4.26 -2.35 15.39
N GLU A 44 -4.17 -1.70 16.54
CA GLU A 44 -4.80 -2.06 17.81
C GLU A 44 -5.97 -1.10 18.10
N ILE A 45 -7.18 -1.65 18.26
CA ILE A 45 -8.44 -0.89 18.41
C ILE A 45 -9.13 -1.22 19.74
N ASN A 46 -8.78 -2.32 20.42
CA ASN A 46 -9.44 -2.71 21.67
C ASN A 46 -8.48 -3.44 22.65
N PRO A 47 -7.41 -2.76 23.09
CA PRO A 47 -6.38 -3.38 23.90
C PRO A 47 -6.91 -3.80 25.28
N ALA A 48 -6.48 -4.95 25.80
CA ALA A 48 -6.94 -5.51 27.08
C ALA A 48 -6.97 -4.51 28.26
N GLY A 49 -8.14 -4.06 28.74
CA GLY A 49 -8.31 -3.21 29.93
C GLY A 49 -8.82 -1.77 29.65
N PHE A 50 -8.04 -0.75 30.01
CA PHE A 50 -8.41 0.67 29.82
C PHE A 50 -7.92 1.26 28.50
N ASP A 51 -8.77 1.53 27.51
CA ASP A 51 -8.31 1.83 26.14
C ASP A 51 -7.53 3.14 25.95
N THR A 52 -7.73 4.14 26.83
CA THR A 52 -7.11 5.46 26.70
C THR A 52 -5.58 5.38 26.62
N ASP A 53 -5.00 6.02 25.60
CA ASP A 53 -3.55 6.04 25.31
C ASP A 53 -2.94 4.64 25.04
N ARG A 54 -3.76 3.65 24.67
CA ARG A 54 -3.28 2.28 24.42
C ARG A 54 -3.65 1.71 23.07
N GLU A 55 -4.52 2.36 22.32
CA GLU A 55 -4.75 2.04 20.91
C GLU A 55 -3.71 2.71 20.04
N TRP A 56 -3.35 2.07 18.94
CA TRP A 56 -2.25 2.54 18.12
C TRP A 56 -2.35 2.03 16.70
N VAL A 57 -1.62 2.70 15.82
CA VAL A 57 -1.35 2.26 14.46
C VAL A 57 0.16 2.16 14.26
N GLU A 58 0.60 1.08 13.63
CA GLU A 58 1.95 0.94 13.11
C GLU A 58 1.97 1.29 11.63
N LEU A 59 2.89 2.18 11.28
CA LEU A 59 3.18 2.56 9.92
C LEU A 59 4.49 1.92 9.48
N LEU A 60 4.54 1.41 8.25
CA LEU A 60 5.74 0.82 7.65
C LEU A 60 6.17 1.65 6.44
N ASN A 61 7.46 1.93 6.35
CA ASN A 61 8.07 2.46 5.13
C ASN A 61 8.64 1.30 4.29
N PRO A 62 7.93 0.79 3.27
CA PRO A 62 8.42 -0.26 2.38
C PRO A 62 9.37 0.27 1.30
N THR A 63 9.56 1.58 1.20
CA THR A 63 10.33 2.22 0.13
C THR A 63 11.83 2.09 0.34
N VAL A 64 12.60 2.51 -0.66
CA VAL A 64 14.08 2.56 -0.60
C VAL A 64 14.61 3.88 -0.06
N GLU A 65 13.76 4.86 0.19
CA GLU A 65 14.13 6.18 0.72
C GLU A 65 13.52 6.41 2.11
N ALA A 66 14.08 7.35 2.87
CA ALA A 66 13.48 7.73 4.15
C ALA A 66 12.23 8.59 3.89
N ILE A 67 11.16 8.33 4.65
CA ILE A 67 9.93 9.13 4.61
C ILE A 67 9.89 10.02 5.86
N ASP A 68 9.67 11.32 5.67
CA ASP A 68 9.43 12.26 6.76
C ASP A 68 7.93 12.32 7.08
N LEU A 69 7.56 12.04 8.34
CA LEU A 69 6.17 12.09 8.82
C LEU A 69 5.68 13.49 9.18
N MET A 70 6.51 14.53 9.00
CA MET A 70 6.06 15.90 9.24
C MET A 70 4.82 16.23 8.41
N GLY A 71 3.73 16.59 9.08
CA GLY A 71 2.46 16.98 8.46
C GLY A 71 1.59 15.82 7.94
N TRP A 72 2.09 14.58 7.96
CA TRP A 72 1.27 13.41 7.66
C TRP A 72 0.16 13.24 8.68
N GLN A 73 -0.97 12.66 8.27
CA GLN A 73 -2.14 12.53 9.13
C GLN A 73 -2.74 11.12 9.10
N ILE A 74 -3.30 10.70 10.23
CA ILE A 74 -4.04 9.43 10.37
C ILE A 74 -5.48 9.70 10.81
N SER A 75 -6.44 8.99 10.24
CA SER A 75 -7.83 9.10 10.65
C SER A 75 -8.08 8.47 12.03
N TYR A 76 -9.08 8.97 12.72
CA TYR A 76 -9.62 8.32 13.92
C TYR A 76 -11.15 8.34 13.90
N SER A 77 -11.75 7.43 14.66
CA SER A 77 -13.17 7.47 15.02
C SER A 77 -13.31 7.31 16.52
N TYR A 78 -13.84 8.32 17.19
CA TYR A 78 -14.17 8.28 18.63
C TYR A 78 -15.57 8.83 18.88
N ARG A 79 -15.72 10.07 19.36
CA ARG A 79 -17.03 10.74 19.47
C ARG A 79 -17.47 11.30 18.12
N GLU A 80 -16.47 11.63 17.31
CA GLU A 80 -16.55 12.11 15.94
C GLU A 80 -15.44 11.45 15.13
N GLU A 81 -15.52 11.60 13.81
CA GLU A 81 -14.45 11.22 12.89
C GLU A 81 -13.56 12.43 12.62
N GLY A 82 -12.27 12.20 12.45
CA GLY A 82 -11.32 13.26 12.16
C GLY A 82 -9.95 12.73 11.80
N TYR A 83 -8.96 13.62 11.78
CA TYR A 83 -7.57 13.31 11.48
C TYR A 83 -6.65 13.89 12.56
N LEU A 84 -5.57 13.16 12.87
CA LEU A 84 -4.49 13.63 13.74
C LEU A 84 -3.20 13.74 12.95
N VAL A 85 -2.46 14.83 13.15
CA VAL A 85 -1.11 14.98 12.62
C VAL A 85 -0.16 14.04 13.37
N LEU A 86 0.57 13.21 12.62
CA LEU A 86 1.51 12.23 13.16
C LEU A 86 2.75 12.90 13.78
N SER A 87 3.21 13.99 13.17
CA SER A 87 4.31 14.80 13.68
C SER A 87 4.26 16.23 13.17
N GLU A 88 4.43 17.20 14.07
CA GLU A 88 4.55 18.64 13.74
C GLU A 88 5.99 19.03 13.32
N THR A 89 6.94 18.10 13.47
CA THR A 89 8.36 18.30 13.16
C THR A 89 8.90 17.16 12.33
N SER A 90 10.07 17.34 11.71
CA SER A 90 10.73 16.28 10.94
C SER A 90 10.92 15.00 11.78
N LEU A 91 10.38 13.89 11.28
CA LEU A 91 10.46 12.56 11.87
C LEU A 91 10.64 11.53 10.76
N LEU A 92 11.86 11.05 10.59
CA LEU A 92 12.22 10.15 9.49
C LEU A 92 11.99 8.68 9.85
N ILE A 93 11.17 7.98 9.06
CA ILE A 93 11.14 6.52 9.01
C ILE A 93 12.11 6.07 7.91
N GLN A 94 13.16 5.36 8.29
CA GLN A 94 14.14 4.81 7.34
C GLN A 94 13.54 3.66 6.51
N PRO A 95 14.15 3.31 5.35
CA PRO A 95 13.73 2.16 4.55
C PRO A 95 13.56 0.87 5.36
N GLY A 96 12.41 0.20 5.19
CA GLY A 96 12.04 -1.02 5.89
C GLY A 96 11.86 -0.86 7.40
N LYS A 97 11.78 0.38 7.91
CA LYS A 97 11.49 0.66 9.32
C LYS A 97 10.04 1.04 9.52
N ARG A 98 9.65 0.96 10.78
CA ARG A 98 8.29 1.14 11.27
C ARG A 98 8.24 2.22 12.33
N TYR A 99 7.06 2.83 12.46
CA TYR A 99 6.75 3.83 13.47
C TYR A 99 5.39 3.49 14.08
N VAL A 100 5.31 3.53 15.41
CA VAL A 100 4.04 3.29 16.12
C VAL A 100 3.51 4.61 16.64
N PHE A 101 2.34 5.02 16.13
CA PHE A 101 1.58 6.15 16.61
C PHE A 101 0.53 5.67 17.60
N VAL A 102 0.57 6.21 18.82
CA VAL A 102 -0.44 5.96 19.87
C VAL A 102 -1.44 7.10 19.85
N TYR A 103 -2.73 6.79 19.80
CA TYR A 103 -3.77 7.82 19.77
C TYR A 103 -3.89 8.51 21.14
N PRO A 104 -3.56 9.81 21.25
CA PRO A 104 -3.48 10.49 22.54
C PRO A 104 -4.87 10.89 23.05
N GLY A 105 -5.23 10.43 24.25
CA GLY A 105 -6.47 10.77 24.95
C GLY A 105 -7.74 10.27 24.25
N LEU A 106 -7.61 9.44 23.22
CA LEU A 106 -8.72 8.86 22.49
C LEU A 106 -8.96 7.41 22.94
N ARG A 107 -10.20 6.99 22.70
CA ARG A 107 -10.63 5.60 22.69
C ARG A 107 -11.32 5.38 21.36
N LEU A 108 -10.73 4.66 20.44
CA LEU A 108 -11.28 4.38 19.13
C LEU A 108 -12.60 3.62 19.28
N ARG A 109 -13.51 3.84 18.33
CA ARG A 109 -14.70 3.00 18.23
C ARG A 109 -14.26 1.61 17.79
N ASN A 110 -14.63 0.61 18.57
CA ASN A 110 -14.29 -0.78 18.33
C ASN A 110 -15.52 -1.69 18.14
N SER A 111 -16.73 -1.14 18.36
CA SER A 111 -18.02 -1.85 18.22
C SER A 111 -18.67 -1.73 16.83
N GLU A 112 -18.03 -1.02 15.90
CA GLU A 112 -18.48 -0.84 14.52
C GLU A 112 -17.26 -0.93 13.61
N ALA A 113 -17.46 -1.47 12.40
CA ALA A 113 -16.35 -1.59 11.47
C ALA A 113 -15.89 -0.20 10.98
N HIS A 114 -14.61 0.10 11.13
CA HIS A 114 -13.99 1.37 10.81
C HIS A 114 -12.92 1.22 9.71
N VAL A 115 -12.89 2.19 8.80
CA VAL A 115 -11.91 2.29 7.73
C VAL A 115 -10.87 3.33 8.14
N PHE A 116 -9.61 2.92 8.24
CA PHE A 116 -8.50 3.82 8.59
C PHE A 116 -7.87 4.38 7.32
N ARG A 117 -7.57 5.69 7.34
CA ARG A 117 -6.98 6.43 6.23
C ARG A 117 -5.71 7.14 6.66
N LEU A 118 -4.70 7.04 5.82
CA LEU A 118 -3.47 7.80 5.96
C LEU A 118 -3.43 8.88 4.87
N LEU A 119 -3.15 10.11 5.29
CA LEU A 119 -3.07 11.27 4.41
C LEU A 119 -1.64 11.80 4.37
N ASP A 120 -1.23 12.21 3.17
CA ASP A 120 0.01 12.96 2.97
C ASP A 120 -0.09 14.40 3.55
N PRO A 121 1.01 15.16 3.59
CA PRO A 121 1.01 16.53 4.09
C PRO A 121 0.16 17.52 3.31
N ASP A 122 -0.18 17.21 2.05
CA ASP A 122 -1.07 18.03 1.22
C ASP A 122 -2.56 17.71 1.47
N GLY A 123 -2.85 16.66 2.26
CA GLY A 123 -4.18 16.23 2.63
C GLY A 123 -4.80 15.21 1.67
N ASN A 124 -4.02 14.61 0.78
CA ASN A 124 -4.51 13.54 -0.09
C ASN A 124 -4.49 12.22 0.67
N VAL A 125 -5.56 11.43 0.53
CA VAL A 125 -5.57 10.04 1.03
C VAL A 125 -4.64 9.22 0.17
N VAL A 126 -3.61 8.64 0.77
CA VAL A 126 -2.64 7.77 0.07
C VAL A 126 -2.86 6.30 0.37
N GLU A 127 -3.47 5.98 1.52
CA GLU A 127 -3.74 4.60 1.95
C GLU A 127 -5.10 4.54 2.64
N GLU A 128 -5.83 3.44 2.42
CA GLU A 128 -7.10 3.13 3.06
C GLU A 128 -7.17 1.63 3.40
N THR A 129 -7.61 1.28 4.61
CA THR A 129 -7.76 -0.12 5.01
C THR A 129 -9.11 -0.71 4.60
N ALA A 130 -9.21 -2.05 4.65
CA ALA A 130 -10.52 -2.69 4.80
C ALA A 130 -11.21 -2.23 6.11
N PRO A 131 -12.54 -2.35 6.20
CA PRO A 131 -13.26 -2.02 7.44
C PRO A 131 -12.90 -3.03 8.54
N PHE A 132 -12.34 -2.54 9.65
CA PHE A 132 -11.90 -3.33 10.78
C PHE A 132 -12.73 -3.09 12.03
N MET A 133 -12.93 -4.15 12.80
CA MET A 133 -13.65 -4.11 14.07
C MET A 133 -12.94 -5.04 15.05
N ASP A 134 -13.02 -4.72 16.33
CA ASP A 134 -12.47 -5.54 17.39
C ASP A 134 -13.37 -5.48 18.63
N GLU A 135 -14.12 -6.55 18.87
CA GLU A 135 -15.00 -6.66 20.03
C GLU A 135 -14.32 -7.34 21.24
N ALA A 136 -13.10 -7.88 21.06
CA ALA A 136 -12.38 -8.60 22.08
C ALA A 136 -11.49 -7.64 22.87
N ASP A 137 -11.65 -7.61 24.20
CA ASP A 137 -10.78 -6.83 25.11
C ASP A 137 -9.48 -7.58 25.37
N ASP A 138 -8.67 -7.77 24.31
CA ASP A 138 -7.39 -8.48 24.34
C ASP A 138 -6.28 -7.73 23.56
N ASP A 139 -5.12 -8.34 23.31
CA ASP A 139 -4.02 -7.69 22.58
C ASP A 139 -3.92 -8.20 21.12
N SER A 140 -5.06 -8.63 20.55
CA SER A 140 -5.16 -9.01 19.14
C SER A 140 -5.33 -7.78 18.28
N THR A 141 -4.78 -7.85 17.07
CA THR A 141 -4.67 -6.69 16.17
C THR A 141 -4.94 -7.09 14.74
N TRP A 142 -5.37 -6.13 13.93
CA TRP A 142 -5.41 -6.29 12.47
C TRP A 142 -4.03 -6.01 11.90
N GLN A 143 -3.45 -6.96 11.17
CA GLN A 143 -2.10 -6.86 10.62
C GLN A 143 -2.08 -7.24 9.14
N ARG A 144 -1.32 -6.52 8.31
CA ARG A 144 -0.89 -7.05 7.01
C ARG A 144 -0.02 -8.27 7.24
N PHE A 145 -0.09 -9.27 6.37
CA PHE A 145 0.79 -10.43 6.45
C PHE A 145 1.29 -10.86 5.05
N PRO A 146 2.61 -10.91 4.83
CA PRO A 146 3.67 -10.42 5.73
C PRO A 146 3.60 -8.88 5.89
N ASP A 147 4.49 -8.31 6.70
CA ASP A 147 4.68 -6.86 6.80
C ASP A 147 4.71 -6.19 5.41
N GLY A 148 3.93 -5.12 5.25
CA GLY A 148 3.80 -4.42 3.97
C GLY A 148 2.95 -5.11 2.91
N GLY A 149 2.34 -6.25 3.24
CA GLY A 149 1.42 -6.99 2.37
C GLY A 149 2.12 -7.92 1.37
N ASP A 150 1.39 -8.95 0.93
CA ASP A 150 1.85 -9.81 -0.15
C ASP A 150 1.72 -9.07 -1.50
N PRO A 151 2.74 -9.05 -2.37
CA PRO A 151 2.65 -8.36 -3.67
C PRO A 151 1.52 -8.85 -4.59
N LEU A 152 1.01 -10.06 -4.38
CA LEU A 152 -0.13 -10.63 -5.10
C LEU A 152 -1.46 -10.41 -4.35
N PHE A 153 -1.40 -10.14 -3.05
CA PHE A 153 -2.55 -9.89 -2.18
C PHE A 153 -2.24 -8.72 -1.22
N PRO A 154 -2.09 -7.49 -1.73
CA PRO A 154 -1.69 -6.34 -0.91
C PRO A 154 -2.69 -6.07 0.23
N ASP A 155 -3.98 -6.37 0.00
CA ASP A 155 -5.06 -6.21 0.96
C ASP A 155 -5.28 -7.43 1.86
N LEU A 156 -4.30 -8.33 1.98
CA LEU A 156 -4.39 -9.47 2.88
C LEU A 156 -4.10 -9.06 4.32
N TRP A 157 -5.13 -9.15 5.17
CA TRP A 157 -5.07 -8.83 6.60
C TRP A 157 -5.47 -10.03 7.45
N PHE A 158 -4.81 -10.18 8.60
CA PHE A 158 -5.15 -11.17 9.62
C PHE A 158 -5.41 -10.48 10.96
N PHE A 159 -6.40 -11.01 11.69
CA PHE A 159 -6.64 -10.63 13.08
C PHE A 159 -5.98 -11.66 13.99
N GLN A 160 -4.91 -11.26 14.68
CA GLN A 160 -4.03 -12.18 15.42
C GLN A 160 -3.26 -11.47 16.56
N GLU A 161 -2.51 -12.23 17.36
CA GLU A 161 -1.66 -11.69 18.43
C GLU A 161 -0.73 -10.59 17.91
N SER A 162 -0.67 -9.47 18.62
CA SER A 162 0.08 -8.29 18.19
C SER A 162 1.54 -8.58 17.87
N SER A 163 1.99 -8.02 16.74
CA SER A 163 3.38 -7.95 16.32
C SER A 163 4.00 -6.57 16.53
N ARG A 164 3.39 -5.72 17.37
CA ARG A 164 3.79 -4.32 17.62
C ARG A 164 5.30 -4.11 17.64
N ASN A 165 5.76 -3.27 16.73
CA ASN A 165 7.16 -2.88 16.57
C ASN A 165 8.13 -4.05 16.32
N LYS A 166 7.61 -5.19 15.87
CA LYS A 166 8.33 -6.39 15.44
C LYS A 166 7.89 -6.74 14.02
N THR A 167 8.43 -7.81 13.48
CA THR A 167 8.02 -8.34 12.18
C THR A 167 7.13 -9.55 12.38
N ASN A 168 6.14 -9.75 11.51
CA ASN A 168 5.26 -10.91 11.54
C ASN A 168 5.54 -11.94 10.42
N GLY A 169 6.54 -11.72 9.55
CA GLY A 169 6.90 -12.65 8.48
C GLY A 169 8.09 -12.19 7.64
#